data_AF-A0ABD6ELI7-F1
#
_entry.id   AF-A0ABD6ELI7-F1
#
_cell.length_a   1.000
_cell.length_b   1.000
_cell.length_c   1.000
_cell.angle_alpha   90.00
_cell.angle_beta   90.00
_cell.angle_gamma   90.00
#
_symmetry.space_group_name_H-M   'P 1'
#
loop_
_entity.id
_entity.type
_entity.pdbx_description
1 polymer ?
#
loop_
_entity_poly.entity_id
_entity_poly.type
_entity_poly.pdbx_seq_one_letter_code
_entity_poly.pdbx_strand_id
1 'polypeptide(L)'
;MLGRARARDSKSILLALDGAIEQRELENVQREALMRKCIMEIQSIPPDRMRQKIEEKIKFLRARREIALNEKNAKEASLSHNSYDISCRACGAFVTKSSDLRLMCNGQYVCCDPKIWERVNPVVRSDAKSISIATLVGKPICRGKDEFECGETLGTIVKLYGAYLPTLLARSVVVDDGCERSSVKAEKWEALMRDLFVVKAITERDLGLMMTSLYQHSPKVFLEMEIEAEKANKQALEWAKKEKKQRVFLPDE
;
A
#
# COMPACT_ATOMS: atom_id res chain seq x y z
N MET A 1 20.49 18.45 -4.58
CA MET A 1 19.91 19.78 -4.88
C MET A 1 20.70 20.59 -5.92
N LEU A 2 21.97 20.24 -6.23
CA LEU A 2 22.85 21.00 -7.13
C LEU A 2 22.31 21.24 -8.55
N GLY A 3 21.46 20.36 -9.08
CA GLY A 3 20.85 20.54 -10.42
C GLY A 3 19.77 21.63 -10.54
N ARG A 4 19.45 22.35 -9.46
CA ARG A 4 18.43 23.43 -9.44
C ARG A 4 19.00 24.82 -9.71
N ALA A 5 20.27 25.04 -9.38
CA ALA A 5 20.96 26.30 -9.65
C ALA A 5 21.97 26.06 -10.79
N ARG A 6 21.49 26.22 -12.04
CA ARG A 6 22.24 25.92 -13.27
C ARG A 6 22.93 27.14 -13.88
N ALA A 7 22.65 28.33 -13.36
CA ALA A 7 23.33 29.54 -13.82
C ALA A 7 24.82 29.46 -13.51
N ARG A 8 25.65 30.03 -14.39
CA ARG A 8 27.10 30.09 -14.18
C ARG A 8 27.42 30.74 -12.83
N ASP A 9 28.34 30.16 -12.09
CA ASP A 9 28.78 30.61 -10.75
C ASP A 9 27.69 30.58 -9.67
N SER A 10 26.66 29.74 -9.85
CA SER A 10 25.66 29.47 -8.82
C SER A 10 26.30 28.91 -7.55
N LYS A 11 25.89 29.44 -6.40
CA LYS A 11 26.34 28.98 -5.08
C LYS A 11 25.27 28.14 -4.41
N SER A 12 25.70 27.07 -3.75
CA SER A 12 24.87 26.26 -2.85
C SER A 12 25.48 26.34 -1.46
N ILE A 13 24.72 26.86 -0.50
CA ILE A 13 25.18 27.03 0.88
C ILE A 13 24.41 26.05 1.76
N LEU A 14 25.14 25.21 2.52
CA LEU A 14 24.55 24.35 3.53
C LEU A 14 24.46 25.12 4.84
N LEU A 15 23.24 25.36 5.32
CA LEU A 15 22.99 25.89 6.66
C LEU A 15 22.52 24.73 7.54
N ALA A 16 23.41 24.23 8.40
CA ALA A 16 23.11 23.13 9.31
C ALA A 16 23.47 23.53 10.75
N LEU A 17 22.57 23.23 11.69
CA LEU A 17 22.79 23.41 13.13
C LEU A 17 23.30 22.14 13.82
N ASP A 18 23.25 21.01 13.11
CA ASP A 18 23.65 19.68 13.56
C ASP A 18 24.82 19.18 12.71
N GLY A 19 25.94 18.85 13.37
CA GLY A 19 27.14 18.34 12.71
C GLY A 19 26.92 17.00 11.99
N ALA A 20 25.91 16.21 12.36
CA ALA A 20 25.56 14.99 11.64
C ALA A 20 25.08 15.27 10.20
N ILE A 21 24.48 16.44 9.95
CA ILE A 21 24.03 16.85 8.62
C ILE A 21 25.26 17.20 7.75
N GLU A 22 26.20 17.96 8.30
CA GLU A 22 27.45 18.30 7.63
C GLU A 22 28.23 17.03 7.24
N GLN A 23 28.39 16.09 8.18
CA GLN A 23 29.07 14.83 7.92
C GLN A 23 28.40 14.03 6.80
N ARG A 24 27.06 13.97 6.80
CA ARG A 24 26.30 13.26 5.76
C ARG A 24 26.47 13.91 4.39
N GLU A 25 26.51 15.24 4.31
CA GLU A 25 26.77 15.93 3.05
C GLU A 25 28.20 15.70 2.55
N LEU A 26 29.19 15.69 3.44
CA LEU A 26 30.57 15.34 3.10
C LEU A 26 30.67 13.90 2.58
N GLU A 27 30.02 12.94 3.24
CA GLU A 27 29.92 11.57 2.77
C GLU A 27 29.25 11.46 1.40
N ASN A 28 28.20 12.25 1.14
CA ASN A 28 27.53 12.27 -0.16
C ASN A 28 28.45 12.75 -1.28
N VAL A 29 29.26 13.79 -1.02
CA VAL A 29 30.28 14.26 -1.97
C VAL A 29 31.31 13.15 -2.26
N GLN A 30 31.75 12.42 -1.23
CA GLN A 30 32.66 11.28 -1.41
C GLN A 30 32.01 10.14 -2.19
N ARG A 31 30.74 9.81 -1.92
CA ARG A 31 29.96 8.81 -2.66
C ARG A 31 29.82 9.20 -4.14
N GLU A 32 29.60 10.48 -4.44
CA GLU A 32 29.53 10.97 -5.81
C GLU A 32 30.87 10.81 -6.54
N ALA A 33 31.98 11.14 -5.88
CA ALA A 33 33.32 10.94 -6.43
C ALA A 33 33.61 9.45 -6.69
N LEU A 34 33.23 8.56 -5.77
CA LEU A 34 33.35 7.12 -5.94
C LEU A 34 32.47 6.60 -7.09
N MET A 35 31.23 7.07 -7.18
CA MET A 35 30.30 6.71 -8.27
C MET A 35 30.90 7.07 -9.63
N ARG A 36 31.48 8.28 -9.78
CA ARG A 36 32.14 8.68 -11.02
C ARG A 36 33.31 7.75 -11.38
N LYS A 37 34.14 7.39 -10.41
CA LYS A 37 35.23 6.41 -10.62
C LYS A 37 34.70 5.06 -11.10
N CYS A 38 33.66 4.54 -10.45
CA CYS A 38 33.04 3.29 -10.86
C CYS A 38 32.45 3.36 -12.28
N ILE A 39 31.84 4.48 -12.67
CA ILE A 39 31.33 4.67 -14.04
C ILE A 39 32.48 4.64 -15.04
N MET A 40 33.57 5.36 -14.78
CA MET A 40 34.76 5.34 -15.65
C MET A 40 35.34 3.95 -15.78
N GLU A 41 35.46 3.21 -14.67
CA GLU A 41 35.91 1.82 -14.68
C GLU A 41 34.98 0.93 -15.50
N ILE A 42 33.65 1.04 -15.34
CA ILE A 42 32.67 0.29 -16.12
C ILE A 42 32.81 0.60 -17.61
N GLN A 43 32.97 1.87 -17.98
CA GLN A 43 33.16 2.31 -19.38
C GLN A 43 34.48 1.81 -19.98
N SER A 44 35.48 1.52 -19.14
CA SER A 44 36.76 0.94 -19.59
C SER A 44 36.69 -0.57 -19.86
N ILE A 45 35.62 -1.26 -19.45
CA ILE A 45 35.46 -2.70 -19.67
C ILE A 45 35.15 -2.96 -21.15
N PRO A 46 35.85 -3.87 -21.83
CA PRO A 46 35.55 -4.23 -23.22
C PRO A 46 34.09 -4.71 -23.38
N PRO A 47 33.39 -4.35 -24.48
CA PRO A 47 31.98 -4.66 -24.67
C PRO A 47 31.61 -6.15 -24.47
N ASP A 48 32.43 -7.07 -24.98
CA ASP A 48 32.19 -8.52 -24.84
C ASP A 48 32.25 -8.99 -23.39
N ARG A 49 33.24 -8.50 -22.64
CA ARG A 49 33.40 -8.82 -21.21
C ARG A 49 32.28 -8.19 -20.38
N MET A 50 31.82 -7.00 -20.76
CA MET A 50 30.69 -6.34 -20.10
C MET A 50 29.38 -7.11 -20.36
N ARG A 51 29.14 -7.56 -21.61
CA ARG A 51 28.00 -8.42 -21.95
C ARG A 51 27.97 -9.68 -21.10
N GLN A 52 29.10 -10.39 -21.00
CA GLN A 52 29.21 -11.58 -20.16
C GLN A 52 28.86 -11.29 -18.70
N LYS A 53 29.41 -10.22 -18.11
CA LYS A 53 29.09 -9.82 -16.72
C LYS A 53 27.60 -9.50 -16.53
N ILE A 54 26.97 -8.85 -17.51
CA ILE A 54 25.54 -8.56 -17.48
C ILE A 54 24.72 -9.85 -17.53
N GLU A 55 25.05 -10.77 -18.42
CA GLU A 55 24.36 -12.07 -18.55
C GLU A 55 24.49 -12.91 -17.29
N GLU A 56 25.68 -13.00 -16.71
CA GLU A 56 25.91 -13.66 -15.42
C GLU A 56 25.07 -13.03 -14.31
N LYS A 57 25.01 -11.69 -14.26
CA LYS A 57 24.19 -10.99 -13.26
C LYS A 57 22.70 -11.23 -13.47
N ILE A 58 22.22 -11.23 -14.71
CA ILE A 58 20.83 -11.54 -15.06
C ILE A 58 20.50 -12.98 -14.64
N LYS A 59 21.37 -13.95 -14.94
CA LYS A 59 21.19 -15.35 -14.55
C LYS A 59 21.11 -15.50 -13.04
N PHE A 60 22.03 -14.87 -12.31
CA PHE A 60 22.02 -14.83 -10.85
C PHE A 60 20.72 -14.24 -10.29
N LEU A 61 20.27 -13.11 -10.83
CA LEU A 61 19.03 -12.45 -10.39
C LEU A 61 17.79 -13.29 -10.70
N ARG A 62 17.77 -14.02 -11.83
CA ARG A 62 16.69 -14.96 -12.17
C ARG A 62 16.64 -16.13 -11.18
N ALA A 63 17.77 -16.78 -10.92
CA ALA A 63 17.86 -17.86 -9.94
C ALA A 63 17.39 -17.40 -8.55
N ARG A 64 17.79 -16.20 -8.12
CA ARG A 64 17.35 -15.63 -6.83
C ARG A 64 15.85 -15.37 -6.78
N ARG A 65 15.23 -14.95 -7.90
CA ARG A 65 13.77 -14.77 -7.98
C ARG A 65 13.04 -16.10 -7.94
N GLU A 66 13.57 -17.13 -8.58
CA GLU A 66 12.99 -18.48 -8.57
C GLU A 66 13.03 -19.09 -7.16
N ILE A 67 14.17 -18.98 -6.46
CA ILE A 67 14.28 -19.40 -5.05
C ILE A 67 13.25 -18.67 -4.19
N ALA A 68 13.16 -17.33 -4.30
CA ALA A 68 12.20 -16.54 -3.54
C ALA A 68 10.73 -16.90 -3.86
N LEU A 69 10.43 -17.27 -5.11
CA LEU A 69 9.09 -17.72 -5.52
C LEU A 69 8.77 -19.09 -4.92
N ASN A 70 9.73 -20.01 -4.92
CA ASN A 70 9.56 -21.35 -4.33
C ASN A 70 9.39 -21.26 -2.80
N GLU A 71 10.19 -20.44 -2.12
CA GLU A 71 10.03 -20.17 -0.69
C GLU A 71 8.66 -19.57 -0.38
N LYS A 72 8.20 -18.62 -1.20
CA LYS A 72 6.87 -18.05 -1.08
C LYS A 72 5.81 -19.15 -1.21
N ASN A 73 5.83 -19.93 -2.29
CA ASN A 73 4.84 -20.99 -2.55
C ASN A 73 4.83 -22.05 -1.43
N ALA A 74 6.00 -22.48 -0.95
CA ALA A 74 6.11 -23.43 0.15
C ALA A 74 5.48 -22.88 1.43
N LYS A 75 5.69 -21.58 1.71
CA LYS A 75 5.07 -20.89 2.84
C LYS A 75 3.56 -20.74 2.68
N GLU A 76 3.08 -20.43 1.48
CA GLU A 76 1.63 -20.38 1.23
C GLU A 76 0.99 -21.75 1.48
N ALA A 77 1.65 -22.84 1.07
CA ALA A 77 1.18 -24.20 1.30
C ALA A 77 1.22 -24.59 2.79
N SER A 78 2.23 -24.16 3.56
CA SER A 78 2.30 -24.48 4.99
C SER A 78 1.29 -23.72 5.84
N LEU A 79 0.84 -22.54 5.39
CA LEU A 79 -0.09 -21.67 6.12
C LEU A 79 -1.52 -21.70 5.55
N SER A 80 -1.80 -22.48 4.50
CA SER A 80 -3.10 -22.45 3.80
C SER A 80 -4.27 -22.98 4.63
N HIS A 81 -4.01 -23.73 5.69
CA HIS A 81 -5.03 -24.33 6.55
C HIS A 81 -5.42 -23.47 7.76
N ASN A 82 -4.71 -22.37 8.01
CA ASN A 82 -4.94 -21.57 9.20
C ASN A 82 -5.93 -20.44 8.90
N SER A 83 -7.09 -20.48 9.54
CA SER A 83 -8.09 -19.41 9.52
C SER A 83 -8.10 -18.73 10.88
N TYR A 84 -7.77 -17.44 10.90
CA TYR A 84 -7.74 -16.65 12.12
C TYR A 84 -8.91 -15.67 12.14
N ASP A 85 -9.39 -15.36 13.33
CA ASP A 85 -10.33 -14.29 13.54
C ASP A 85 -9.58 -12.97 13.70
N ILE A 86 -10.10 -11.93 13.05
CA ILE A 86 -9.54 -10.57 13.10
C ILE A 86 -10.52 -9.73 13.89
N SER A 87 -10.04 -9.22 15.02
CA SER A 87 -10.82 -8.47 16.00
C SER A 87 -10.34 -7.02 16.09
N CYS A 88 -11.22 -6.10 16.49
CA CYS A 88 -10.84 -4.71 16.76
C CYS A 88 -9.88 -4.63 17.95
N ARG A 89 -8.78 -3.90 17.82
CA ARG A 89 -7.79 -3.74 18.91
C ARG A 89 -8.33 -2.97 20.12
N ALA A 90 -9.28 -2.06 19.91
CA ALA A 90 -9.82 -1.20 20.96
C ALA A 90 -10.84 -1.94 21.85
N CYS A 91 -11.78 -2.69 21.26
CA CYS A 91 -12.87 -3.34 22.00
C CYS A 91 -12.90 -4.88 21.90
N GLY A 92 -12.04 -5.48 21.08
CA GLY A 92 -12.03 -6.92 20.83
C GLY A 92 -13.27 -7.45 20.11
N ALA A 93 -14.06 -6.60 19.46
CA ALA A 93 -15.20 -7.04 18.64
C ALA A 93 -14.70 -7.72 17.37
N PHE A 94 -15.34 -8.83 16.99
CA PHE A 94 -15.02 -9.55 15.76
C PHE A 94 -15.30 -8.68 14.52
N VAL A 95 -14.32 -8.59 13.61
CA VAL A 95 -14.42 -7.80 12.37
C VAL A 95 -14.55 -8.73 11.17
N THR A 96 -13.61 -9.64 10.95
CA THR A 96 -13.61 -10.53 9.78
C THR A 96 -12.68 -11.72 10.00
N LYS A 97 -12.67 -12.68 9.08
CA LYS A 97 -11.68 -13.76 9.08
C LYS A 97 -10.49 -13.41 8.22
N SER A 98 -9.33 -13.97 8.54
CA SER A 98 -8.13 -13.87 7.70
C SER A 98 -8.35 -14.42 6.29
N SER A 99 -9.26 -15.40 6.13
CA SER A 99 -9.66 -15.96 4.85
C SER A 99 -10.38 -14.99 3.92
N ASP A 100 -10.97 -13.93 4.46
CA ASP A 100 -11.74 -12.92 3.71
C ASP A 100 -10.90 -11.67 3.39
N LEU A 101 -9.65 -11.64 3.87
CA LEU A 101 -8.70 -10.61 3.47
C LEU A 101 -8.17 -10.87 2.07
N ARG A 102 -8.01 -9.78 1.32
CA ARG A 102 -7.34 -9.75 0.02
C ARG A 102 -6.33 -8.62 -0.07
N LEU A 103 -5.28 -8.85 -0.85
CA LEU A 103 -4.27 -7.86 -1.17
C LEU A 103 -4.67 -7.14 -2.46
N MET A 104 -4.81 -5.82 -2.36
CA MET A 104 -5.09 -4.92 -3.48
C MET A 104 -3.77 -4.47 -4.15
N CYS A 105 -3.83 -4.08 -5.43
CA CYS A 105 -2.66 -3.73 -6.25
C CYS A 105 -1.73 -2.65 -5.68
N ASN A 106 -2.20 -1.84 -4.74
CA ASN A 106 -1.46 -0.76 -4.08
C ASN A 106 -0.88 -1.17 -2.71
N GLY A 107 -0.88 -2.47 -2.38
CA GLY A 107 -0.39 -2.97 -1.10
C GLY A 107 -1.37 -2.79 0.07
N GLN A 108 -2.62 -2.44 -0.21
CA GLN A 108 -3.66 -2.33 0.81
C GLN A 108 -4.35 -3.67 1.05
N TYR A 109 -4.70 -3.95 2.30
CA TYR A 109 -5.43 -5.14 2.70
C TYR A 109 -6.90 -4.80 2.86
N VAL A 110 -7.73 -5.44 2.05
CA VAL A 110 -9.18 -5.21 1.98
C VAL A 110 -9.93 -6.43 2.46
N CYS A 111 -11.05 -6.23 3.15
CA CYS A 111 -11.96 -7.29 3.53
C CYS A 111 -13.01 -7.48 2.43
N CYS A 112 -13.17 -8.73 1.98
CA CYS A 112 -14.12 -9.14 0.95
C CYS A 112 -15.24 -10.05 1.53
N ASP A 113 -15.64 -9.79 2.78
CA ASP A 113 -16.82 -10.40 3.40
C ASP A 113 -18.03 -9.46 3.22
N PRO A 114 -19.10 -9.86 2.48
CA PRO A 114 -20.29 -9.04 2.31
C PRO A 114 -20.98 -8.66 3.63
N LYS A 115 -20.82 -9.45 4.70
CA LYS A 115 -21.39 -9.19 6.02
C LYS A 115 -20.58 -8.19 6.86
N ILE A 116 -19.44 -7.72 6.36
CA ILE A 116 -18.60 -6.75 7.08
C ILE A 116 -19.38 -5.49 7.50
N TRP A 117 -20.33 -5.06 6.68
CA TRP A 117 -21.15 -3.88 6.92
C TRP A 117 -22.08 -4.01 8.14
N GLU A 118 -22.37 -5.23 8.58
CA GLU A 118 -23.10 -5.47 9.84
C GLU A 118 -22.20 -5.25 11.07
N ARG A 119 -20.88 -5.26 10.91
CA ARG A 119 -19.88 -5.18 11.99
C ARG A 119 -19.16 -3.84 12.03
N VAL A 120 -19.28 -3.04 10.96
CA VAL A 120 -18.69 -1.71 10.84
C VAL A 120 -19.75 -0.68 10.45
N ASN A 121 -19.60 0.53 10.94
CA ASN A 121 -20.39 1.68 10.55
C ASN A 121 -19.62 2.44 9.44
N PRO A 122 -20.07 2.40 8.18
CA PRO A 122 -19.42 3.12 7.10
C PRO A 122 -19.71 4.63 7.20
N VAL A 123 -18.65 5.44 7.30
CA VAL A 123 -18.75 6.90 7.33
C VAL A 123 -18.13 7.49 6.08
N VAL A 124 -18.88 8.34 5.37
CA VAL A 124 -18.41 9.02 4.16
C VAL A 124 -17.43 10.12 4.51
N ARG A 125 -16.40 10.29 3.68
CA ARG A 125 -15.39 11.33 3.82
C ARG A 125 -15.69 12.47 2.84
N SER A 126 -15.57 13.70 3.29
CA SER A 126 -15.64 14.90 2.43
C SER A 126 -14.36 15.17 1.64
N ASP A 127 -13.25 14.52 2.00
CA ASP A 127 -11.93 14.64 1.36
C ASP A 127 -11.59 13.43 0.47
N ALA A 128 -12.59 12.90 -0.22
CA ALA A 128 -12.42 11.73 -1.09
C ALA A 128 -11.31 11.97 -2.12
N LYS A 129 -10.46 10.95 -2.32
CA LYS A 129 -9.26 11.06 -3.17
C LYS A 129 -9.15 9.90 -4.12
N SER A 130 -9.01 10.21 -5.41
CA SER A 130 -8.71 9.21 -6.44
C SER A 130 -7.20 8.97 -6.51
N ILE A 131 -6.80 7.70 -6.43
CA ILE A 131 -5.41 7.24 -6.50
C ILE A 131 -5.38 6.06 -7.46
N SER A 132 -4.74 6.27 -8.62
CA SER A 132 -4.68 5.30 -9.72
C SER A 132 -6.06 4.79 -10.15
N ILE A 133 -6.37 3.52 -9.91
CA ILE A 133 -7.62 2.85 -10.27
C ILE A 133 -8.64 2.82 -9.13
N ALA A 134 -8.31 3.42 -7.99
CA ALA A 134 -9.05 3.30 -6.75
C ALA A 134 -9.43 4.66 -6.18
N THR A 135 -10.62 4.77 -5.60
CA THR A 135 -11.08 6.02 -4.98
C THR A 135 -11.29 5.81 -3.48
N LEU A 136 -10.59 6.57 -2.65
CA LEU A 136 -10.79 6.58 -1.20
C LEU A 136 -12.01 7.43 -0.88
N VAL A 137 -13.05 6.85 -0.28
CA VAL A 137 -14.38 7.48 -0.16
C VAL A 137 -14.91 7.55 1.26
N GLY A 138 -14.36 6.76 2.18
CA GLY A 138 -14.98 6.56 3.49
C GLY A 138 -14.02 6.04 4.56
N LYS A 139 -14.55 5.84 5.76
CA LYS A 139 -13.88 5.16 6.88
C LYS A 139 -14.82 4.07 7.41
N PRO A 140 -14.34 2.83 7.60
CA PRO A 140 -15.07 1.82 8.34
C PRO A 140 -14.81 2.03 9.83
N ILE A 141 -15.84 2.42 10.57
CA ILE A 141 -15.77 2.60 12.02
C ILE A 141 -16.24 1.32 12.70
N CYS A 142 -15.52 0.83 13.70
CA CYS A 142 -15.93 -0.35 14.47
C CYS A 142 -17.27 -0.07 15.17
N ARG A 143 -18.27 -0.95 14.95
CA ARG A 143 -19.57 -0.85 15.63
C ARG A 143 -19.44 -1.14 17.13
N GLY A 144 -18.53 -2.04 17.51
CA GLY A 144 -18.33 -2.48 18.89
C GLY A 144 -19.03 -3.80 19.19
N LYS A 145 -19.27 -4.09 20.48
CA LYS A 145 -20.01 -5.26 20.95
C LYS A 145 -21.42 -4.83 21.35
N ASP A 146 -22.36 -5.76 21.50
CA ASP A 146 -23.80 -5.49 21.69
C ASP A 146 -24.12 -4.32 22.64
N GLU A 147 -23.38 -4.19 23.76
CA GLU A 147 -23.61 -3.19 24.80
C GLU A 147 -22.65 -1.97 24.74
N PHE A 148 -21.68 -1.94 23.82
CA PHE A 148 -20.63 -0.93 23.78
C PHE A 148 -20.31 -0.48 22.36
N GLU A 149 -20.63 0.78 22.04
CA GLU A 149 -20.20 1.45 20.81
C GLU A 149 -18.71 1.81 20.88
N CYS A 150 -17.91 1.26 19.98
CA CYS A 150 -16.45 1.43 20.02
C CYS A 150 -15.97 2.71 19.33
N GLY A 151 -16.43 2.99 18.12
CA GLY A 151 -16.02 4.19 17.38
C GLY A 151 -14.58 4.16 16.80
N GLU A 152 -13.84 3.06 16.95
CA GLU A 152 -12.46 2.96 16.43
C GLU A 152 -12.42 2.94 14.91
N THR A 153 -11.55 3.74 14.28
CA THR A 153 -11.39 3.74 12.83
C THR A 153 -10.51 2.57 12.39
N LEU A 154 -11.09 1.60 11.68
CA LEU A 154 -10.37 0.40 11.26
C LEU A 154 -9.52 0.61 9.99
N GLY A 155 -9.82 1.65 9.20
CA GLY A 155 -9.07 1.95 7.99
C GLY A 155 -9.77 2.97 7.09
N THR A 156 -9.85 2.66 5.80
CA THR A 156 -10.47 3.49 4.75
C THR A 156 -11.34 2.64 3.83
N ILE A 157 -12.46 3.16 3.38
CA ILE A 157 -13.32 2.50 2.38
C ILE A 157 -12.85 2.94 1.00
N VAL A 158 -12.61 1.97 0.14
CA VAL A 158 -12.07 2.16 -1.20
C VAL A 158 -13.10 1.68 -2.21
N LYS A 159 -13.36 2.50 -3.24
CA LYS A 159 -14.10 2.08 -4.43
C LYS A 159 -13.11 1.55 -5.46
N LEU A 160 -13.27 0.29 -5.86
CA LEU A 160 -12.45 -0.39 -6.85
C LEU A 160 -13.36 -1.12 -7.84
N TYR A 161 -13.27 -0.78 -9.13
CA TYR A 161 -14.10 -1.35 -10.20
C TYR A 161 -15.61 -1.38 -9.88
N GLY A 162 -16.12 -0.37 -9.15
CA GLY A 162 -17.53 -0.28 -8.74
C GLY A 162 -17.84 -0.94 -7.39
N ALA A 163 -17.00 -1.83 -6.89
CA ALA A 163 -17.17 -2.45 -5.58
C ALA A 163 -16.60 -1.56 -4.46
N TYR A 164 -17.29 -1.53 -3.32
CA TYR A 164 -16.83 -0.84 -2.12
C TYR A 164 -16.17 -1.84 -1.17
N LEU A 165 -14.93 -1.56 -0.78
CA LEU A 165 -14.08 -2.46 -0.02
C LEU A 165 -13.52 -1.74 1.22
N PRO A 166 -13.84 -2.20 2.45
CA PRO A 166 -13.19 -1.68 3.64
C PRO A 166 -11.76 -2.21 3.74
N THR A 167 -10.80 -1.29 3.87
CA THR A 167 -9.42 -1.63 4.23
C THR A 167 -9.29 -1.75 5.75
N LEU A 168 -8.37 -2.61 6.19
CA LEU A 168 -8.02 -2.78 7.60
C LEU A 168 -6.56 -2.38 7.83
N LEU A 169 -6.31 -1.58 8.88
CA LEU A 169 -4.98 -1.23 9.33
C LEU A 169 -4.48 -2.29 10.33
N ALA A 170 -3.26 -2.80 10.15
CA ALA A 170 -2.69 -3.79 11.07
C ALA A 170 -2.72 -3.30 12.53
N ARG A 171 -2.39 -2.02 12.75
CA ARG A 171 -2.37 -1.41 14.08
C ARG A 171 -3.75 -1.31 14.77
N SER A 172 -4.85 -1.35 14.03
CA SER A 172 -6.22 -1.21 14.57
C SER A 172 -6.89 -2.56 14.82
N VAL A 173 -6.22 -3.67 14.52
CA VAL A 173 -6.76 -5.02 14.65
C VAL A 173 -5.83 -5.94 15.45
N VAL A 174 -6.38 -7.07 15.87
CA VAL A 174 -5.69 -8.15 16.55
C VAL A 174 -6.08 -9.45 15.85
N VAL A 175 -5.14 -10.39 15.76
CA VAL A 175 -5.35 -11.69 15.13
C VAL A 175 -5.43 -12.76 16.22
N ASP A 176 -6.55 -13.49 16.25
CA ASP A 176 -6.87 -14.52 17.24
C ASP A 176 -7.02 -15.88 16.55
N ASP A 177 -6.50 -16.95 17.16
CA ASP A 177 -6.55 -18.33 16.65
C ASP A 177 -7.79 -19.12 17.14
N GLY A 178 -8.85 -18.41 17.53
CA GLY A 178 -10.06 -19.02 18.13
C GLY A 178 -9.88 -19.64 19.52
N CYS A 179 -8.64 -19.91 19.96
CA CYS A 179 -8.28 -20.23 21.34
C CYS A 179 -7.83 -18.96 22.07
N GLU A 180 -8.48 -18.60 23.19
CA GLU A 180 -8.29 -17.35 23.97
C GLU A 180 -6.86 -17.05 24.47
N ARG A 181 -5.85 -17.89 24.17
CA ARG A 181 -4.52 -17.82 24.80
C ARG A 181 -3.44 -17.10 24.01
N SER A 182 -3.65 -16.68 22.76
CA SER A 182 -2.60 -16.00 21.99
C SER A 182 -3.13 -15.02 20.94
N SER A 183 -3.60 -13.86 21.39
CA SER A 183 -3.92 -12.73 20.52
C SER A 183 -2.62 -12.07 20.02
N VAL A 184 -2.40 -11.97 18.71
CA VAL A 184 -1.18 -11.39 18.12
C VAL A 184 -1.46 -9.96 17.64
N LYS A 185 -0.61 -9.02 18.06
CA LYS A 185 -0.69 -7.59 17.71
C LYS A 185 0.51 -7.19 16.87
N ALA A 186 0.30 -6.34 15.85
CA ALA A 186 1.40 -5.76 15.09
C ALA A 186 1.05 -4.39 14.51
N GLU A 187 2.08 -3.59 14.26
CA GLU A 187 1.94 -2.29 13.59
C GLU A 187 1.87 -2.41 12.06
N LYS A 188 2.30 -3.55 11.50
CA LYS A 188 2.42 -3.81 10.06
C LYS A 188 1.89 -5.20 9.70
N TRP A 189 1.21 -5.31 8.57
CA TRP A 189 0.65 -6.56 8.09
C TRP A 189 1.72 -7.60 7.79
N GLU A 190 2.89 -7.17 7.31
CA GLU A 190 4.02 -8.06 7.02
C GLU A 190 4.48 -8.82 8.25
N ALA A 191 4.34 -8.24 9.46
CA ALA A 191 4.69 -8.92 10.70
C ALA A 191 3.67 -10.00 11.09
N LEU A 192 2.37 -9.78 10.83
CA LEU A 192 1.31 -10.76 11.08
C LEU A 192 1.37 -11.92 10.08
N MET A 193 1.51 -11.59 8.79
CA MET A 193 1.58 -12.58 7.71
C MET A 193 2.90 -13.35 7.67
N ARG A 194 3.92 -12.89 8.41
CA ARG A 194 5.19 -13.61 8.44
C ARG A 194 5.00 -15.02 9.00
N ASP A 195 4.18 -15.15 10.03
CA ASP A 195 4.15 -16.38 10.84
C ASP A 195 2.73 -16.98 10.97
N LEU A 196 1.66 -16.23 10.63
CA LEU A 196 0.28 -16.67 10.87
C LEU A 196 -0.42 -17.18 9.60
N PHE A 197 -0.64 -16.31 8.62
CA PHE A 197 -1.43 -16.63 7.41
C PHE A 197 -0.94 -15.87 6.17
N VAL A 198 -1.39 -16.31 5.00
CA VAL A 198 -1.11 -15.64 3.72
C VAL A 198 -2.38 -14.99 3.17
N VAL A 199 -2.28 -13.70 2.85
CA VAL A 199 -3.35 -12.96 2.16
C VAL A 199 -3.17 -13.10 0.64
N LYS A 200 -4.21 -13.62 -0.02
CA LYS A 200 -4.25 -13.78 -1.47
C LYS A 200 -4.53 -12.46 -2.18
N ALA A 201 -4.11 -12.34 -3.44
CA ALA A 201 -4.51 -11.22 -4.28
C ALA A 201 -6.03 -11.20 -4.49
N ILE A 202 -6.61 -10.00 -4.58
CA ILE A 202 -8.04 -9.83 -4.89
C ILE A 202 -8.39 -10.42 -6.27
N THR A 203 -9.53 -11.09 -6.35
CA THR A 203 -10.04 -11.71 -7.59
C THR A 203 -11.32 -11.04 -8.08
N GLU A 204 -11.71 -11.30 -9.33
CA GLU A 204 -13.01 -10.86 -9.88
C GLU A 204 -14.19 -11.41 -9.10
N ARG A 205 -14.08 -12.64 -8.56
CA ARG A 205 -15.11 -13.22 -7.69
C ARG A 205 -15.29 -12.40 -6.42
N ASP A 206 -14.19 -12.00 -5.77
CA ASP A 206 -14.25 -11.17 -4.56
C ASP A 206 -14.91 -9.81 -4.84
N LEU A 207 -14.59 -9.21 -5.99
CA LEU A 207 -15.23 -7.96 -6.44
C LEU A 207 -16.72 -8.14 -6.72
N GLY A 208 -17.11 -9.24 -7.38
CA GLY A 208 -18.50 -9.56 -7.65
C GLY A 208 -19.32 -9.70 -6.37
N LEU A 209 -18.76 -10.34 -5.33
CA LEU A 209 -19.40 -10.46 -4.02
C LEU A 209 -19.61 -9.10 -3.34
N MET A 210 -18.66 -8.18 -3.49
CA MET A 210 -18.69 -6.87 -2.84
C MET A 210 -19.41 -5.79 -3.65
N MET A 211 -19.73 -6.05 -4.92
CA MET A 211 -20.33 -5.06 -5.82
C MET A 211 -21.61 -4.44 -5.27
N THR A 212 -22.50 -5.26 -4.71
CA THR A 212 -23.81 -4.81 -4.20
C THR A 212 -23.92 -4.85 -2.68
N SER A 213 -22.88 -5.30 -1.97
CA SER A 213 -22.99 -5.56 -0.52
C SER A 213 -23.26 -4.30 0.29
N LEU A 214 -22.59 -3.18 -0.03
CA LEU A 214 -22.83 -1.90 0.64
C LEU A 214 -24.22 -1.35 0.33
N TYR A 215 -24.65 -1.45 -0.94
CA TYR A 215 -25.98 -0.99 -1.36
C TYR A 215 -27.10 -1.76 -0.66
N GLN A 216 -26.96 -3.09 -0.55
CA GLN A 216 -27.91 -3.93 0.16
C GLN A 216 -27.97 -3.62 1.65
N HIS A 217 -26.83 -3.27 2.27
CA HIS A 217 -26.78 -2.90 3.68
C HIS A 217 -27.34 -1.50 3.95
N SER A 218 -26.93 -0.50 3.18
CA SER A 218 -27.36 0.89 3.35
C SER A 218 -27.36 1.64 2.01
N PRO A 219 -28.51 1.72 1.32
CA PRO A 219 -28.64 2.45 0.06
C PRO A 219 -28.27 3.94 0.20
N LYS A 220 -28.58 4.53 1.35
CA LYS A 220 -28.26 5.95 1.63
C LYS A 220 -26.76 6.19 1.65
N VAL A 221 -26.01 5.41 2.44
CA VAL A 221 -24.55 5.57 2.54
C VAL A 221 -23.88 5.24 1.22
N PHE A 222 -24.38 4.22 0.50
CA PHE A 222 -23.91 3.91 -0.84
C PHE A 222 -24.01 5.12 -1.78
N LEU A 223 -25.18 5.77 -1.84
CA LEU A 223 -25.40 6.93 -2.70
C LEU A 223 -24.50 8.11 -2.32
N GLU A 224 -24.33 8.37 -1.02
CA GLU A 224 -23.42 9.41 -0.54
C GLU A 224 -21.96 9.13 -0.96
N MET A 225 -21.51 7.87 -0.87
CA MET A 225 -20.17 7.48 -1.33
C MET A 225 -20.01 7.53 -2.85
N GLU A 226 -21.07 7.25 -3.62
CA GLU A 226 -21.06 7.41 -5.08
C GLU A 226 -20.83 8.87 -5.47
N ILE A 227 -21.56 9.79 -4.85
CA ILE A 227 -21.42 11.24 -5.08
C ILE A 227 -19.99 11.71 -4.78
N GLU A 228 -19.43 11.32 -3.63
CA GLU A 228 -18.06 11.71 -3.27
C GLU A 228 -17.00 11.04 -4.16
N ALA A 229 -17.22 9.79 -4.59
CA ALA A 229 -16.33 9.12 -5.53
C ALA A 229 -16.28 9.85 -6.88
N GLU A 230 -17.44 10.28 -7.40
CA GLU A 230 -17.51 11.03 -8.65
C GLU A 230 -16.81 12.38 -8.55
N LYS A 231 -17.00 13.12 -7.44
CA LYS A 231 -16.31 14.39 -7.19
C LYS A 231 -14.79 14.20 -7.20
N ALA A 232 -14.30 13.20 -6.46
CA ALA A 232 -12.88 12.89 -6.38
C ALA A 232 -12.28 12.52 -7.76
N ASN A 233 -13.01 11.75 -8.56
CA ASN A 233 -12.57 11.36 -9.90
C ASN A 233 -12.55 12.56 -10.87
N LYS A 234 -13.54 13.45 -10.80
CA LYS A 234 -13.55 14.71 -11.58
C LYS A 234 -12.35 15.59 -11.22
N GLN A 235 -12.09 15.79 -9.94
CA GLN A 235 -10.94 16.57 -9.46
C GLN A 235 -9.60 15.97 -9.91
N ALA A 236 -9.44 14.65 -9.84
CA ALA A 236 -8.23 13.97 -10.30
C ALA A 236 -8.01 14.10 -11.81
N LEU A 237 -9.09 14.03 -12.60
CA LEU A 237 -9.03 14.22 -14.05
C LEU A 237 -8.64 15.66 -14.41
N GLU A 238 -9.18 16.65 -13.71
CA GLU A 238 -8.81 18.06 -13.88
C GLU A 238 -7.35 18.31 -13.51
N TRP A 239 -6.88 17.74 -12.41
CA TRP A 239 -5.46 17.79 -12.01
C TRP A 239 -4.56 17.19 -13.09
N ALA A 240 -4.89 15.99 -13.59
CA ALA A 240 -4.13 15.34 -14.64
C ALA A 240 -4.10 16.14 -15.96
N LYS A 241 -5.20 16.82 -16.31
CA LYS A 241 -5.24 17.74 -17.46
C LYS A 241 -4.32 18.94 -17.25
N LYS A 242 -4.28 19.52 -16.05
CA LYS A 242 -3.38 20.64 -15.71
C LYS A 242 -1.91 20.22 -15.77
N GLU A 243 -1.55 19.07 -15.22
CA GLU A 243 -0.19 18.52 -15.31
C GLU A 243 0.23 18.26 -16.76
N LYS A 244 -0.65 17.67 -17.59
CA LYS A 244 -0.36 17.46 -19.01
C LYS A 244 -0.13 18.78 -19.74
N LYS A 245 -0.95 19.80 -19.48
CA LYS A 245 -0.72 21.14 -20.06
C LYS A 245 0.63 21.70 -19.61
N GLN A 246 0.96 21.66 -18.33
CA GLN A 246 2.27 22.13 -17.83
C GLN A 246 3.46 21.40 -18.45
N ARG A 247 3.36 20.09 -18.70
CA ARG A 247 4.42 19.32 -19.37
C ARG A 247 4.58 19.66 -20.85
N VAL A 248 3.50 20.05 -21.55
CA VAL A 248 3.56 20.48 -22.95
C VAL A 248 4.15 21.89 -23.09
N PHE A 249 4.09 22.71 -22.05
CA PHE A 249 4.64 24.07 -22.01
C PHE A 249 6.09 24.16 -21.51
N LEU A 250 6.76 23.04 -21.25
CA LEU A 250 8.20 22.99 -21.03
C LEU A 250 8.85 22.48 -22.32
N PRO A 251 9.45 23.36 -23.15
CA PRO A 251 10.24 22.92 -24.29
C PRO A 251 11.39 22.05 -23.78
N ASP A 252 11.66 20.94 -24.48
CA ASP A 252 12.92 20.21 -24.34
C ASP A 252 14.07 21.14 -24.77
N GLU A 253 14.73 21.78 -23.79
CA GLU A 253 16.04 22.43 -23.92
C GLU A 253 17.14 21.58 -23.30
#